data_AF-A0A5K7YCF5-F1
#
_entry.id   AF-A0A5K7YCF5-F1
#
_cell.length_a   1.000
_cell.length_b   1.000
_cell.length_c   1.000
_cell.angle_alpha   90.00
_cell.angle_beta   90.00
_cell.angle_gamma   90.00
#
_symmetry.space_group_name_H-M   'P 1'
#
loop_
_entity.id
_entity.type
_entity.pdbx_description
1 polymer ?
#
loop_
_entity_poly.entity_id
_entity_poly.type
_entity_poly.pdbx_seq_one_letter_code
_entity_poly.pdbx_strand_id
1 'polypeptide(L)'
;MLRVTTEKVILFTWIGYGNDFWLEEYIPEICGIDKALFPTLMEMEKMIGPITVETVEIPYNCTDGFMCAYWRRPKSYLDSDVRKAISTFSRVNELQKSLQNLDADLSNGIWDKKYGHLLMKESMDFGYRVVVRNKEIAQQPN
;
A
#
# COMPACT_ATOMS: atom_id res chain seq x y z
N MET A 1 -22.62 7.75 -7.53
CA MET A 1 -22.80 6.40 -6.94
C MET A 1 -23.48 6.59 -5.58
N LEU A 2 -24.60 5.92 -5.33
CA LEU A 2 -25.33 6.02 -4.06
C LEU A 2 -25.10 4.74 -3.25
N ARG A 3 -24.82 4.87 -1.95
CA ARG A 3 -24.58 3.75 -1.03
C ARG A 3 -25.87 2.96 -0.81
N VAL A 4 -25.78 1.62 -0.83
CA VAL A 4 -26.91 0.71 -0.56
C VAL A 4 -26.86 0.03 0.83
N THR A 5 -25.68 -0.07 1.45
CA THR A 5 -25.51 -0.67 2.78
C THR A 5 -25.98 0.29 3.88
N THR A 6 -26.86 -0.11 4.80
CA THR A 6 -27.39 0.79 5.85
C THR A 6 -26.66 0.71 7.19
N GLU A 7 -25.86 -0.34 7.39
CA GLU A 7 -25.25 -0.68 8.68
C GLU A 7 -23.76 -0.29 8.71
N LYS A 8 -22.88 -1.24 9.04
CA LYS A 8 -21.44 -1.06 9.14
C LYS A 8 -20.75 -1.14 7.77
N VAL A 9 -19.75 -0.30 7.55
CA VAL A 9 -18.82 -0.40 6.41
C VAL A 9 -17.41 -0.57 6.96
N ILE A 10 -16.67 -1.53 6.41
CA ILE A 10 -15.26 -1.77 6.72
C ILE A 10 -14.52 -1.77 5.38
N LEU A 11 -13.57 -0.86 5.21
CA LEU A 11 -12.75 -0.75 4.02
C LEU A 11 -11.30 -0.96 4.39
N PHE A 12 -10.63 -1.89 3.72
CA PHE A 12 -9.17 -1.91 3.68
C PHE A 12 -8.73 -1.03 2.51
N THR A 13 -7.96 0.01 2.80
CA THR A 13 -7.59 1.03 1.83
C THR A 13 -6.14 1.48 2.03
N TRP A 14 -5.68 2.35 1.16
CA TRP A 14 -4.34 2.91 1.16
C TRP A 14 -4.41 4.44 0.98
N ILE A 15 -3.56 5.17 1.72
CA ILE A 15 -3.61 6.65 1.79
C ILE A 15 -2.32 7.33 1.32
N GLY A 16 -1.36 6.59 0.79
CA GLY A 16 -0.05 7.11 0.38
C GLY A 16 1.09 6.32 1.00
N TYR A 17 2.15 6.10 0.21
CA TYR A 17 3.40 5.54 0.71
C TYR A 17 4.05 6.60 1.60
N GLY A 18 4.45 6.23 2.82
CA GLY A 18 5.32 7.06 3.65
C GLY A 18 6.73 7.12 3.05
N ASN A 19 7.66 7.79 3.72
CA ASN A 19 9.01 8.00 3.19
C ASN A 19 9.88 6.72 3.08
N ASP A 20 9.43 5.60 3.65
CA ASP A 20 10.25 4.40 3.81
C ASP A 20 10.01 3.33 2.73
N PHE A 21 9.12 3.57 1.75
CA PHE A 21 8.86 2.60 0.68
C PHE A 21 9.88 2.73 -0.45
N TRP A 22 11.04 2.11 -0.25
CA TRP A 22 12.21 2.17 -1.13
C TRP A 22 11.93 1.86 -2.62
N LEU A 23 10.87 1.12 -2.94
CA LEU A 23 10.55 0.78 -4.34
C LEU A 23 10.18 2.04 -5.16
N GLU A 24 9.68 3.10 -4.52
CA GLU A 24 9.42 4.40 -5.16
C GLU A 24 10.69 5.03 -5.75
N GLU A 25 11.88 4.71 -5.21
CA GLU A 25 13.13 5.22 -5.77
C GLU A 25 13.55 4.51 -7.06
N TYR A 26 13.12 3.26 -7.25
CA TYR A 26 13.36 2.50 -8.47
C TYR A 26 12.25 2.70 -9.52
N ILE A 27 11.01 2.90 -9.06
CA ILE A 27 9.82 3.06 -9.91
C ILE A 27 8.98 4.23 -9.39
N PRO A 28 9.41 5.49 -9.64
CA PRO A 28 8.76 6.68 -9.09
C PRO A 28 7.29 6.86 -9.54
N GLU A 29 6.91 6.24 -10.66
CA GLU A 29 5.54 6.32 -11.18
C GLU A 29 4.50 5.63 -10.29
N ILE A 30 4.88 4.64 -9.47
CA ILE A 30 3.92 3.84 -8.68
C ILE A 30 3.08 4.72 -7.76
N CYS A 31 3.70 5.71 -7.12
CA CYS A 31 3.02 6.62 -6.21
C CYS A 31 1.92 7.41 -6.91
N GLY A 32 2.22 7.93 -8.10
CA GLY A 32 1.26 8.69 -8.90
C GLY A 32 0.13 7.82 -9.43
N ILE A 33 0.45 6.61 -9.91
CA ILE A 33 -0.53 5.63 -10.38
C ILE A 33 -1.50 5.24 -9.26
N ASP A 34 -0.98 4.91 -8.08
CA ASP A 34 -1.80 4.47 -6.95
C ASP A 34 -2.60 5.63 -6.35
N LYS A 35 -2.01 6.83 -6.19
CA LYS A 35 -2.76 8.01 -5.70
C LYS A 35 -3.95 8.37 -6.59
N ALA A 36 -3.89 8.07 -7.88
CA ALA A 36 -5.02 8.28 -8.79
C ALA A 36 -6.14 7.23 -8.62
N LEU A 37 -5.87 6.10 -7.98
CA LEU A 37 -6.82 5.01 -7.78
C LEU A 37 -7.55 5.05 -6.44
N PHE A 38 -6.87 5.54 -5.39
CA PHE A 38 -7.40 5.50 -4.04
C PHE A 38 -7.93 6.88 -3.61
N PRO A 39 -9.17 6.97 -3.10
CA PRO A 39 -9.66 8.22 -2.51
C PRO A 39 -8.87 8.57 -1.25
N THR A 40 -8.84 9.85 -0.89
CA THR A 40 -8.34 10.32 0.40
C THR A 40 -9.30 9.96 1.54
N LEU A 41 -8.84 10.00 2.80
CA LEU A 41 -9.72 9.81 3.96
C LEU A 41 -10.83 10.87 4.02
N MET A 42 -10.54 12.10 3.62
CA MET A 42 -11.53 13.18 3.57
C MET A 42 -12.62 12.90 2.52
N GLU A 43 -12.24 12.41 1.34
CA GLU A 43 -13.20 12.00 0.33
C GLU A 43 -14.03 10.80 0.80
N MET A 44 -13.40 9.82 1.47
CA MET A 44 -14.12 8.70 2.07
C MET A 44 -15.13 9.18 3.10
N GLU A 45 -14.75 10.02 4.06
CA GLU A 45 -15.65 10.57 5.07
C GLU A 45 -16.82 11.33 4.43
N LYS A 46 -16.57 12.13 3.40
CA LYS A 46 -17.62 12.82 2.63
C LYS A 46 -18.56 11.84 1.92
N MET A 47 -18.06 10.70 1.45
CA MET A 47 -18.84 9.69 0.73
C MET A 47 -19.67 8.79 1.64
N ILE A 48 -19.13 8.38 2.80
CA ILE A 48 -19.73 7.34 3.65
C ILE A 48 -20.13 7.80 5.06
N GLY A 49 -19.89 9.07 5.39
CA GLY A 49 -20.13 9.67 6.70
C GLY A 49 -18.95 9.51 7.67
N PRO A 50 -19.12 9.85 8.96
CA PRO A 50 -18.04 9.87 9.94
C PRO A 50 -17.32 8.52 10.10
N ILE A 51 -16.01 8.51 9.91
CA ILE A 51 -15.18 7.30 9.90
C ILE A 51 -14.24 7.25 11.11
N THR A 52 -13.91 6.03 11.55
CA THR A 52 -12.73 5.74 12.38
C THR A 52 -11.69 5.05 11.52
N VAL A 53 -10.41 5.31 11.78
CA VAL A 53 -9.29 4.85 10.95
C VAL A 53 -8.25 4.16 11.84
N GLU A 54 -7.88 2.95 11.48
CA GLU A 54 -6.83 2.18 12.14
C GLU A 54 -5.67 1.95 11.17
N THR A 55 -4.43 2.12 11.66
CA THR A 55 -3.22 1.81 10.91
C THR A 55 -3.04 0.30 10.80
N VAL A 56 -2.77 -0.17 9.58
CA VAL A 56 -2.34 -1.54 9.33
C VAL A 56 -0.87 -1.52 8.95
N GLU A 57 -0.02 -1.91 9.89
CA GLU A 57 1.37 -2.17 9.55
C GLU A 57 1.48 -3.47 8.76
N ILE A 58 2.38 -3.49 7.78
CA ILE A 58 2.60 -4.66 6.94
C ILE A 58 3.73 -5.50 7.55
N PRO A 59 3.44 -6.72 8.04
CA PRO A 59 4.46 -7.57 8.61
C PRO A 59 5.43 -8.05 7.53
N TYR A 60 6.68 -8.30 7.90
CA TYR A 60 7.74 -8.69 6.95
C TYR A 60 7.44 -9.99 6.19
N ASN A 61 6.60 -10.86 6.76
CA ASN A 61 6.21 -12.15 6.22
C ASN A 61 4.80 -12.15 5.60
N CYS A 62 4.24 -10.98 5.28
CA CYS A 62 2.92 -10.87 4.64
C CYS A 62 2.84 -11.72 3.35
N THR A 63 1.82 -12.56 3.21
CA THR A 63 1.65 -13.48 2.08
C THR A 63 0.57 -13.07 1.09
N ASP A 64 -0.15 -11.96 1.35
CA ASP A 64 -1.31 -11.56 0.56
C ASP A 64 -0.95 -11.15 -0.88
N GLY A 65 0.22 -10.53 -1.06
CA GLY A 65 0.79 -10.25 -2.38
C GLY A 65 0.44 -8.90 -2.98
N PHE A 66 -0.19 -7.99 -2.23
CA PHE A 66 -0.32 -6.58 -2.64
C PHE A 66 1.03 -5.84 -2.68
N MET A 67 1.04 -4.63 -3.25
CA MET A 67 2.24 -3.83 -3.54
C MET A 67 3.30 -3.90 -2.44
N CYS A 68 3.02 -3.49 -1.20
CA CYS A 68 4.05 -3.45 -0.16
C CYS A 68 4.29 -4.79 0.58
N ALA A 69 3.64 -5.89 0.22
CA ALA A 69 3.76 -7.17 0.94
C ALA A 69 5.21 -7.74 0.94
N TYR A 70 6.04 -7.32 -0.01
CA TYR A 70 7.41 -7.80 -0.20
C TYR A 70 8.47 -6.77 0.20
N TRP A 71 8.13 -5.78 1.03
CA TRP A 71 9.03 -4.68 1.41
C TRP A 71 10.39 -5.11 1.98
N ARG A 72 10.45 -6.23 2.73
CA ARG A 72 11.70 -6.83 3.25
C ARG A 72 12.29 -7.91 2.32
N ARG A 73 11.66 -8.17 1.18
CA ARG A 73 11.99 -9.24 0.23
C ARG A 73 12.13 -8.68 -1.19
N PRO A 74 13.07 -7.76 -1.44
CA PRO A 74 13.16 -6.98 -2.68
C PRO A 74 13.25 -7.84 -3.95
N LYS A 75 13.94 -8.99 -3.89
CA LYS A 75 14.04 -9.95 -5.00
C LYS A 75 12.67 -10.45 -5.51
N SER A 76 11.63 -10.43 -4.67
CA SER A 76 10.28 -10.86 -5.06
C SER A 76 9.71 -9.98 -6.18
N TYR A 77 10.04 -8.68 -6.23
CA TYR A 77 9.55 -7.80 -7.30
C TYR A 77 10.21 -8.07 -8.66
N LEU A 78 11.33 -8.81 -8.70
CA LEU A 78 11.94 -9.23 -9.97
C LEU A 78 11.15 -10.37 -10.61
N ASP A 79 10.45 -11.17 -9.81
CA ASP A 79 9.58 -12.25 -10.27
C ASP A 79 8.40 -11.69 -11.07
N SER A 80 8.21 -12.20 -12.28
CA SER A 80 7.13 -11.77 -13.16
C SER A 80 5.75 -12.15 -12.63
N ASP A 81 5.61 -13.25 -11.91
CA ASP A 81 4.32 -13.72 -11.41
C ASP A 81 3.87 -12.91 -10.20
N VAL A 82 4.81 -12.50 -9.34
CA VAL A 82 4.56 -11.52 -8.27
C VAL A 82 4.07 -10.20 -8.87
N ARG A 83 4.75 -9.67 -9.89
CA ARG A 83 4.35 -8.40 -10.52
C ARG A 83 2.99 -8.48 -11.22
N LYS A 84 2.65 -9.60 -11.85
CA LYS A 84 1.33 -9.80 -12.49
C LYS A 84 0.17 -9.74 -11.47
N ALA A 85 0.42 -10.14 -10.23
CA ALA A 85 -0.57 -10.07 -9.15
C ALA A 85 -0.77 -8.63 -8.61
N ILE A 86 0.12 -7.69 -8.94
CA ILE A 86 0.07 -6.31 -8.46
C ILE A 86 -0.26 -5.38 -9.63
N SER A 87 -1.52 -4.92 -9.67
CA SER A 87 -2.08 -4.19 -10.82
C SER A 87 -1.31 -2.93 -11.24
N THR A 88 -0.62 -2.28 -10.31
CA THR A 88 0.13 -1.04 -10.58
C THR A 88 1.25 -1.28 -11.59
N PHE A 89 1.91 -2.44 -11.57
CA PHE A 89 3.00 -2.76 -12.50
C PHE A 89 2.55 -2.81 -13.96
N SER A 90 1.28 -3.15 -14.24
CA SER A 90 0.76 -3.17 -15.61
C SER A 90 0.58 -1.76 -16.21
N ARG A 91 0.81 -0.71 -15.42
CA ARG A 91 0.61 0.70 -15.78
C ARG A 91 1.92 1.49 -15.81
N VAL A 92 3.06 0.82 -15.56
CA VAL A 92 4.39 1.41 -15.58
C VAL A 92 4.99 1.24 -16.97
N ASN A 93 5.43 2.34 -17.59
CA ASN A 93 5.95 2.33 -18.96
C ASN A 93 7.37 1.73 -19.06
N GLU A 94 8.29 2.16 -18.20
CA GLU A 94 9.72 1.81 -18.25
C GLU A 94 10.12 0.71 -17.25
N LEU A 95 9.19 -0.21 -16.95
CA LEU A 95 9.34 -1.17 -15.88
C LEU A 95 10.61 -2.03 -16.02
N GLN A 96 10.93 -2.47 -17.23
CA GLN A 96 12.08 -3.36 -17.44
C GLN A 96 13.41 -2.71 -17.04
N LYS A 97 13.58 -1.42 -17.34
CA LYS A 97 14.77 -0.66 -16.98
C LYS A 97 14.88 -0.51 -15.46
N SER A 98 13.78 -0.17 -14.79
CA SER A 98 13.75 -0.09 -13.33
C SER A 98 14.10 -1.41 -12.65
N LEU A 99 13.60 -2.53 -13.18
CA LEU A 99 13.92 -3.87 -12.65
C LEU A 99 15.39 -4.25 -12.86
N GLN A 100 16.00 -3.87 -13.99
CA GLN A 100 17.43 -4.06 -14.21
C GLN A 100 18.28 -3.28 -13.21
N ASN A 101 17.90 -2.03 -12.91
CA ASN A 101 18.60 -1.23 -11.89
C ASN A 101 18.46 -1.86 -10.50
N LEU A 102 17.25 -2.31 -10.15
CA LEU A 102 17.01 -3.01 -8.89
C LEU A 102 17.83 -4.31 -8.79
N ASP A 103 17.84 -5.12 -9.84
CA ASP A 103 18.60 -6.38 -9.87
C ASP A 103 20.12 -6.13 -9.75
N ALA A 104 20.64 -5.10 -10.43
CA ALA A 104 22.03 -4.69 -10.30
C ALA A 104 22.38 -4.27 -8.87
N ASP A 105 21.55 -3.42 -8.25
CA ASP A 105 21.75 -2.93 -6.88
C ASP A 105 21.63 -4.01 -5.81
N LEU A 106 20.77 -5.01 -6.06
CA LEU A 106 20.67 -6.19 -5.21
C LEU A 106 21.89 -7.09 -5.36
N SER A 107 22.42 -7.22 -6.58
CA SER A 107 23.58 -8.08 -6.87
C SER A 107 24.91 -7.50 -6.39
N ASN A 108 25.04 -6.18 -6.37
CA ASN A 108 26.26 -5.49 -5.94
C ASN A 108 26.21 -4.98 -4.47
N GLY A 109 25.09 -5.22 -3.76
CA GLY A 109 24.89 -4.87 -2.36
C GLY A 109 24.63 -3.38 -2.08
N ILE A 110 24.36 -2.56 -3.10
CA ILE A 110 23.95 -1.15 -2.93
C ILE A 110 22.62 -1.08 -2.17
N TRP A 111 21.68 -1.97 -2.49
CA TRP A 111 20.39 -2.01 -1.81
C TRP A 111 20.56 -2.27 -0.30
N ASP A 112 21.38 -3.25 0.08
CA ASP A 112 21.64 -3.59 1.49
C ASP A 112 22.32 -2.43 2.23
N LYS A 113 23.24 -1.71 1.58
CA LYS A 113 23.90 -0.54 2.19
C LYS A 113 22.90 0.58 2.48
N LYS A 114 21.91 0.79 1.62
CA LYS A 114 20.95 1.90 1.73
C LYS A 114 19.74 1.54 2.60
N TYR A 115 19.18 0.36 2.39
CA TYR A 115 17.92 -0.08 2.98
C TYR A 115 18.06 -1.29 3.91
N GLY A 116 19.26 -1.81 4.13
CA GLY A 116 19.48 -2.98 4.99
C GLY A 116 19.02 -2.80 6.44
N HIS A 117 18.88 -1.56 6.91
CA HIS A 117 18.28 -1.26 8.21
C HIS A 117 16.81 -1.73 8.32
N LEU A 118 16.09 -1.84 7.19
CA LEU A 118 14.74 -2.40 7.12
C LEU A 118 14.72 -3.90 7.45
N LEU A 119 15.85 -4.61 7.26
CA LEU A 119 15.95 -6.03 7.57
C LEU A 119 15.90 -6.34 9.08
N MET A 120 15.87 -5.33 9.94
CA MET A 120 15.68 -5.49 11.39
C MET A 120 14.26 -5.17 11.86
N LYS A 121 13.36 -4.80 10.94
CA LYS A 121 11.98 -4.42 11.25
C LYS A 121 11.06 -5.63 11.10
N GLU A 122 10.10 -5.76 12.01
CA GLU A 122 9.08 -6.81 11.99
C GLU A 122 7.84 -6.39 11.18
N SER A 123 7.53 -5.10 11.18
CA SER A 123 6.41 -4.50 10.47
C SER A 123 6.74 -3.04 10.13
N MET A 124 6.03 -2.49 9.13
CA MET A 124 6.20 -1.12 8.65
C MET A 124 4.84 -0.53 8.23
N ASP A 125 4.62 0.77 8.49
CA ASP A 125 3.46 1.50 7.97
C ASP A 125 3.76 2.04 6.56
N PHE A 126 3.09 1.47 5.55
CA PHE A 126 3.13 1.94 4.16
C PHE A 126 1.84 2.63 3.70
N GLY A 127 1.06 3.15 4.65
CA GLY A 127 -0.18 3.89 4.37
C GLY A 127 -1.44 3.03 4.28
N TYR A 128 -1.37 1.75 4.66
CA TYR A 128 -2.55 0.89 4.68
C TYR A 128 -3.43 1.15 5.90
N ARG A 129 -4.74 1.26 5.69
CA ARG A 129 -5.70 1.62 6.74
C ARG A 129 -6.92 0.71 6.70
N VAL A 130 -7.45 0.40 7.87
CA VAL A 130 -8.84 -0.06 8.01
C VAL A 130 -9.68 1.17 8.35
N VAL A 131 -10.61 1.50 7.45
CA VAL A 131 -11.59 2.56 7.63
C VAL A 131 -12.92 1.93 8.02
N VAL A 132 -13.46 2.33 9.17
CA VAL A 132 -14.72 1.82 9.69
C VAL A 132 -15.72 2.96 9.79
N ARG A 133 -16.90 2.75 9.20
CA ARG A 133 -18.10 3.50 9.52
C ARG A 133 -19.03 2.62 10.33
N ASN A 134 -19.30 3.01 11.57
CA ASN A 134 -20.30 2.36 12.42
C ASN A 134 -21.71 2.85 12.09
N LYS A 135 -22.73 2.05 12.45
CA LYS A 135 -24.11 2.52 12.42
C LYS A 135 -24.27 3.65 13.44
N GLU A 136 -24.96 4.72 13.06
CA GLU A 136 -25.47 5.66 14.04
C GLU A 136 -26.51 4.96 14.93
N ILE A 137 -26.20 4.82 16.22
CA ILE A 137 -27.20 4.46 17.21
C ILE A 137 -27.99 5.75 17.46
N ALA A 138 -29.24 5.80 16.98
CA ALA A 138 -30.16 6.86 17.38
C ALA A 138 -30.26 6.84 18.91
N GLN A 139 -29.81 7.91 19.58
CA GLN A 139 -30.07 8.08 21.00
C GLN A 139 -31.59 8.16 21.19
N GLN A 140 -32.14 7.23 21.97
CA GLN A 140 -33.53 7.31 22.38
C GLN A 140 -33.68 8.57 23.26
N PRO A 141 -34.62 9.48 22.97
CA PRO A 141 -34.92 10.56 23.90
C PRO A 141 -35.47 9.97 25.20
N ASN A 142 -34.90 10.41 26.33
CA ASN A 142 -35.45 10.19 27.67
C ASN A 142 -36.86 10.75 27.82
#